data_AF-A0A093JFH8-F1
#
_entry.id   AF-A0A093JFH8-F1
#
_cell.length_a   1.000
_cell.length_b   1.000
_cell.length_c   1.000
_cell.angle_alpha   90.00
_cell.angle_beta   90.00
_cell.angle_gamma   90.00
#
_symmetry.space_group_name_H-M   'P 1'
#
loop_
_entity.id
_entity.type
_entity.pdbx_description
1 polymer ?
#
loop_
_entity_poly.entity_id
_entity_poly.type
_entity_poly.pdbx_seq_one_letter_code
_entity_poly.pdbx_strand_id
1 'polypeptide(L)'
;GLILLFYLVFYGFLAALFTFTMWVMLQTLSSDIPKYRDRISSPGLMISPKPDTALEFYFNKSDAQSYAEYVATLRKFLESYDDSKQSPNINCTPGRIFDQNDVAVKKACRFNLSELGQCSGKEDKTFGYSKGTPCVLVKMNRIIGLKPEGEPHIHCTSKEEGMVEINYFPPEGLIDLMYFPYYGKSLH
;
A
#
# COMPACT_ATOMS: atom_id res chain seq x y z
N GLY A 1 10.58 41.38 36.33
CA GLY A 1 9.14 41.52 35.98
C GLY A 1 8.94 41.96 34.54
N LEU A 2 9.34 43.18 34.19
CA LEU A 2 9.02 43.82 32.90
C LEU A 2 9.57 43.09 31.66
N ILE A 3 10.79 42.56 31.73
CA ILE A 3 11.39 41.77 30.63
C ILE A 3 10.58 40.49 30.36
N LEU A 4 10.12 39.82 31.42
CA LEU A 4 9.33 38.59 31.30
C LEU A 4 7.96 38.88 30.69
N LEU A 5 7.31 39.98 31.12
CA LEU A 5 6.05 40.43 30.52
C LEU A 5 6.21 40.79 29.03
N PHE A 6 7.30 41.48 28.69
CA PHE A 6 7.62 41.81 27.30
C PHE A 6 7.74 40.56 26.43
N TYR A 7 8.52 39.55 26.86
CA TYR A 7 8.67 38.32 26.09
C TYR A 7 7.37 37.51 26.02
N LEU A 8 6.55 37.51 27.08
CA LEU A 8 5.24 36.84 27.05
C LEU A 8 4.33 37.45 25.98
N VAL A 9 4.22 38.79 25.94
CA VAL A 9 3.39 39.48 24.94
C VAL A 9 3.98 39.31 23.53
N PHE A 10 5.30 39.46 23.39
CA PHE A 10 5.99 39.33 22.11
C PHE A 10 5.80 37.94 21.50
N TYR A 11 6.07 36.88 22.27
CA TYR A 11 5.89 35.50 21.78
C TYR A 11 4.42 35.13 21.61
N GLY A 12 3.51 35.70 22.42
CA GLY A 12 2.07 35.55 22.21
C GLY A 12 1.62 36.11 20.85
N PHE A 13 2.07 37.32 20.50
CA PHE A 13 1.78 37.92 19.20
C PHE A 13 2.43 37.14 18.05
N LEU A 14 3.68 36.70 18.21
CA LEU A 14 4.38 35.90 17.20
C LEU A 14 3.66 34.57 16.94
N ALA A 15 3.21 33.90 18.02
CA ALA A 15 2.44 32.67 17.91
C ALA A 15 1.10 32.91 17.19
N ALA A 16 0.41 34.01 17.49
CA ALA A 16 -0.84 34.38 16.81
C ALA A 16 -0.63 34.66 15.31
N LEU A 17 0.47 35.33 14.93
CA LEU A 17 0.80 35.57 13.53
C LEU A 17 1.14 34.26 12.79
N PHE A 18 1.87 33.37 13.45
CA PHE A 18 2.19 32.05 12.90
C PHE A 18 0.93 31.19 12.70
N THR A 19 0.04 31.13 13.70
CA THR A 19 -1.21 30.38 13.57
C THR A 19 -2.11 30.97 12.50
N PHE A 20 -2.19 32.30 12.37
CA PHE A 20 -2.95 32.96 11.31
C PHE A 20 -2.41 32.61 9.92
N THR A 21 -1.09 32.70 9.72
CA THR A 21 -0.49 32.36 8.40
C THR A 21 -0.65 30.88 8.05
N MET A 22 -0.52 29.98 9.03
CA MET A 22 -0.84 28.55 8.85
C MET A 22 -2.32 28.35 8.50
N TRP A 23 -3.25 29.04 9.17
CA TRP A 23 -4.68 28.94 8.88
C TRP A 23 -5.00 29.40 7.46
N VAL A 24 -4.48 30.55 7.01
CA VAL A 24 -4.66 31.04 5.64
C VAL A 24 -4.12 30.04 4.61
N MET A 25 -2.94 29.47 4.85
CA MET A 25 -2.37 28.45 3.98
C MET A 25 -3.30 27.23 3.85
N LEU A 26 -3.85 26.73 4.96
CA LEU A 26 -4.77 25.59 4.96
C LEU A 26 -6.05 25.86 4.16
N GLN A 27 -6.57 27.10 4.14
CA GLN A 27 -7.72 27.46 3.30
C GLN A 27 -7.44 27.36 1.79
N THR A 28 -6.16 27.37 1.37
CA THR A 28 -5.77 27.23 -0.04
C THR A 28 -5.56 25.78 -0.49
N LEU A 29 -5.69 24.82 0.42
CA LEU A 29 -5.47 23.40 0.16
C LEU A 29 -6.80 22.65 0.07
N SER A 30 -6.92 21.78 -0.93
CA SER A 30 -8.02 20.81 -0.98
C SER A 30 -7.80 19.71 0.05
N SER A 31 -8.88 19.25 0.69
CA SER A 31 -8.84 18.07 1.56
C SER A 31 -8.64 16.76 0.81
N ASP A 32 -8.96 16.74 -0.48
CA ASP A 32 -9.11 15.50 -1.24
C ASP A 32 -7.91 15.20 -2.13
N ILE A 33 -7.33 16.25 -2.71
CA ILE A 33 -6.29 16.15 -3.72
C ILE A 33 -5.08 16.99 -3.31
N PRO A 34 -3.86 16.39 -3.26
CA PRO A 34 -2.65 17.14 -2.98
C PRO A 34 -2.37 18.13 -4.12
N LYS A 35 -1.97 19.34 -3.75
CA LYS A 35 -1.68 20.44 -4.68
C LYS A 35 -0.51 20.14 -5.62
N TYR A 36 0.53 19.46 -5.11
CA TYR A 36 1.72 19.09 -5.87
C TYR A 36 2.00 17.59 -5.74
N ARG A 37 2.44 16.97 -6.84
CA ARG A 37 2.71 15.52 -6.96
C ARG A 37 4.03 15.20 -7.68
N ASP A 38 4.83 16.22 -7.96
CA ASP A 38 6.11 16.17 -8.68
C ASP A 38 7.15 15.24 -8.05
N ARG A 39 7.09 15.03 -6.73
CA ARG A 39 8.00 14.13 -6.01
C ARG A 39 7.57 12.67 -6.00
N ILE A 40 6.41 12.34 -6.58
CA ILE A 40 5.82 10.99 -6.54
C ILE A 40 5.39 10.56 -7.95
N SER A 41 6.20 10.88 -8.96
CA SER A 41 5.91 10.58 -10.36
C SER A 41 5.85 9.09 -10.67
N SER A 42 6.59 8.26 -9.90
CA SER A 42 6.61 6.81 -10.05
C SER A 42 6.23 6.13 -8.73
N PRO A 43 5.32 5.13 -8.74
CA PRO A 43 4.97 4.41 -7.53
C PRO A 43 6.14 3.54 -7.06
N GLY A 44 6.44 3.61 -5.77
CA GLY A 44 7.34 2.66 -5.13
C GLY A 44 6.69 1.28 -4.95
N LEU A 45 7.52 0.24 -4.93
CA LEU A 45 7.13 -1.12 -4.56
C LEU A 45 7.58 -1.44 -3.13
N MET A 46 6.77 -2.20 -2.42
CA MET A 46 7.05 -2.70 -1.08
C MET A 46 6.78 -4.20 -1.03
N ILE A 47 7.53 -4.92 -0.19
CA ILE A 47 7.31 -6.35 0.04
C ILE A 47 6.79 -6.59 1.46
N SER A 48 6.03 -7.67 1.63
CA SER A 48 5.59 -8.20 2.92
C SER A 48 5.79 -9.72 2.94
N PRO A 49 6.39 -10.30 3.99
CA PRO A 49 6.87 -9.63 5.19
C PRO A 49 8.17 -8.85 4.92
N LYS A 50 8.42 -7.79 5.67
CA LYS A 50 9.69 -7.05 5.61
C LYS A 50 10.64 -7.61 6.68
N PRO A 51 11.80 -8.18 6.32
CA PRO A 51 12.75 -8.67 7.30
C PRO A 51 13.50 -7.53 8.01
N ASP A 52 14.01 -7.81 9.21
CA ASP A 52 14.75 -6.83 10.04
C ASP A 52 16.02 -6.32 9.37
N THR A 53 16.68 -7.18 8.60
CA THR A 53 17.86 -6.87 7.77
C THR A 53 17.47 -6.16 6.46
N ALA A 54 16.35 -5.44 6.46
CA ALA A 54 15.73 -4.71 5.36
C ALA A 54 15.18 -5.56 4.20
N LEU A 55 15.97 -6.46 3.61
CA LEU A 55 15.59 -7.24 2.42
C LEU A 55 16.09 -8.70 2.39
N GLU A 56 16.81 -9.17 3.41
CA GLU A 56 17.30 -10.55 3.46
C GLU A 56 16.40 -11.43 4.32
N PHE A 57 15.92 -12.53 3.77
CA PHE A 57 15.11 -13.52 4.49
C PHE A 57 15.99 -14.66 4.97
N TYR A 58 15.98 -14.93 6.28
CA TYR A 58 16.66 -16.09 6.86
C TYR A 58 15.67 -16.85 7.72
N PHE A 59 15.44 -18.11 7.37
CA PHE A 59 14.64 -19.02 8.18
C PHE A 59 15.10 -20.45 7.95
N ASN A 60 14.77 -21.32 8.91
CA ASN A 60 15.01 -22.75 8.79
C ASN A 60 13.66 -23.44 8.57
N LYS A 61 13.50 -24.10 7.41
CA LYS A 61 12.29 -24.84 7.05
C LYS A 61 11.85 -25.83 8.14
N SER A 62 12.80 -26.46 8.84
CA SER A 62 12.53 -27.47 9.88
C SER A 62 12.15 -26.86 11.23
N ASP A 63 12.43 -25.57 11.45
CA ASP A 63 12.11 -24.86 12.69
C ASP A 63 10.96 -23.88 12.46
N ALA A 64 9.76 -24.26 12.91
CA ALA A 64 8.57 -23.44 12.78
C ALA A 64 8.66 -22.08 13.48
N GLN A 65 9.47 -21.99 14.54
CA GLN A 65 9.65 -20.73 15.27
C GLN A 65 10.43 -19.71 14.43
N SER A 66 11.35 -20.18 13.58
CA SER A 66 12.21 -19.33 12.74
C SER A 66 11.43 -18.50 11.70
N TYR A 67 10.24 -18.94 11.27
CA TYR A 67 9.39 -18.22 10.32
C TYR A 67 8.03 -17.79 10.88
N ALA A 68 7.79 -18.00 12.18
CA ALA A 68 6.52 -17.68 12.81
C ALA A 68 6.16 -16.19 12.68
N GLU A 69 7.14 -15.30 12.79
CA GLU A 69 6.96 -13.86 12.65
C GLU A 69 6.61 -13.44 11.22
N TYR A 70 7.26 -14.04 10.22
CA TYR A 70 6.95 -13.81 8.81
C TYR A 70 5.50 -14.21 8.50
N VAL A 71 5.09 -15.39 8.95
CA VAL A 71 3.72 -15.89 8.79
C VAL A 71 2.71 -15.02 9.52
N ALA A 72 3.01 -14.56 10.74
CA ALA A 72 2.15 -13.67 11.51
C ALA A 72 1.97 -12.31 10.80
N THR A 73 3.04 -11.77 10.24
CA THR A 73 3.04 -10.50 9.49
C THR A 73 2.20 -10.62 8.22
N LEU A 74 2.37 -11.70 7.46
CA LEU A 74 1.57 -11.99 6.27
C LEU A 74 0.08 -12.11 6.60
N ARG A 75 -0.25 -12.87 7.65
CA ARG A 75 -1.64 -13.01 8.12
C ARG A 75 -2.24 -11.66 8.48
N LYS A 76 -1.55 -10.88 9.32
CA LYS A 76 -2.00 -9.55 9.73
C LYS A 76 -2.17 -8.60 8.55
N PHE A 77 -1.30 -8.68 7.55
CA PHE A 77 -1.41 -7.89 6.32
C PHE A 77 -2.69 -8.25 5.54
N LEU A 78 -2.98 -9.55 5.40
CA LEU A 78 -4.12 -10.07 4.64
C LEU A 78 -5.47 -9.93 5.34
N GLU A 79 -5.50 -9.73 6.67
CA GLU A 79 -6.74 -9.50 7.43
C GLU A 79 -7.61 -8.37 6.86
N SER A 80 -7.02 -7.36 6.21
CA SER A 80 -7.79 -6.25 5.59
C SER A 80 -8.48 -6.63 4.27
N TYR A 81 -8.12 -7.78 3.71
CA TYR A 81 -8.64 -8.32 2.46
C TYR A 81 -9.61 -9.49 2.67
N ASP A 82 -9.93 -9.83 3.92
CA ASP A 82 -10.96 -10.80 4.24
C ASP A 82 -12.31 -10.41 3.62
N ASP A 83 -13.07 -11.41 3.17
CA ASP A 83 -14.33 -11.22 2.43
C ASP A 83 -15.34 -10.35 3.21
N SER A 84 -15.34 -10.43 4.55
CA SER A 84 -16.17 -9.61 5.43
C SER A 84 -15.80 -8.12 5.38
N LYS A 85 -14.50 -7.79 5.35
CA LYS A 85 -14.01 -6.40 5.28
C LYS A 85 -14.04 -5.85 3.86
N GLN A 86 -13.97 -6.71 2.86
CA GLN A 86 -14.13 -6.36 1.45
C GLN A 86 -15.60 -6.27 1.02
N SER A 87 -16.54 -6.66 1.88
CA SER A 87 -17.99 -6.63 1.61
C SER A 87 -18.54 -5.29 1.11
N PRO A 88 -18.06 -4.11 1.57
CA PRO A 88 -18.54 -2.81 1.08
C PRO A 88 -18.03 -2.44 -0.32
N ASN A 89 -16.96 -3.10 -0.79
CA ASN A 89 -16.36 -2.86 -2.09
C ASN A 89 -17.15 -3.57 -3.19
N ILE A 90 -17.11 -3.02 -4.41
CA ILE A 90 -17.86 -3.53 -5.56
C ILE A 90 -17.01 -4.45 -6.43
N ASN A 91 -17.67 -5.33 -7.18
CA ASN A 91 -17.01 -6.09 -8.23
C ASN A 91 -16.84 -5.20 -9.46
N CYS A 92 -15.60 -4.95 -9.86
CA CYS A 92 -15.26 -4.16 -11.03
C CYS A 92 -15.07 -5.05 -12.27
N THR A 93 -15.01 -4.42 -13.44
CA THR A 93 -14.75 -5.12 -14.71
C THR A 93 -13.23 -5.24 -14.91
N PRO A 94 -12.67 -6.46 -14.97
CA PRO A 94 -11.23 -6.67 -15.21
C PRO A 94 -10.74 -6.06 -16.53
N GLY A 95 -9.46 -5.67 -16.56
CA GLY A 95 -8.76 -5.15 -17.75
C GLY A 95 -9.18 -3.76 -18.20
N ARG A 96 -10.01 -3.04 -17.44
CA ARG A 96 -10.46 -1.67 -17.77
C ARG A 96 -10.19 -0.71 -16.64
N ILE A 97 -9.70 0.48 -16.98
CA ILE A 97 -9.55 1.58 -16.02
C ILE A 97 -10.92 1.92 -15.42
N PHE A 98 -10.97 2.02 -14.10
CA PHE A 98 -12.18 2.32 -13.35
C PHE A 98 -12.31 3.83 -13.07
N ASP A 99 -12.55 4.59 -14.15
CA ASP A 99 -12.79 6.02 -14.09
C ASP A 99 -14.15 6.35 -13.45
N GLN A 100 -14.14 7.22 -12.45
CA GLN A 100 -15.31 7.64 -11.68
C GLN A 100 -15.39 9.17 -11.58
N ASN A 101 -14.90 9.93 -12.56
CA ASN A 101 -14.79 11.40 -12.48
C ASN A 101 -16.12 12.09 -12.16
N ASP A 102 -17.23 11.57 -12.68
CA ASP A 102 -18.57 12.13 -12.53
C ASP A 102 -19.28 11.74 -11.22
N VAL A 103 -18.65 10.91 -10.38
CA VAL A 103 -19.25 10.39 -9.14
C VAL A 103 -18.69 11.13 -7.92
N ALA A 104 -19.54 11.70 -7.07
CA ALA A 104 -19.07 12.42 -5.87
C ALA A 104 -18.40 11.48 -4.84
N VAL A 105 -19.04 10.35 -4.53
CA VAL A 105 -18.51 9.32 -3.61
C VAL A 105 -17.92 8.17 -4.43
N LYS A 106 -16.62 7.95 -4.32
CA LYS A 106 -15.89 6.98 -5.14
C LYS A 106 -16.02 5.59 -4.54
N LYS A 107 -16.30 4.60 -5.38
CA LYS A 107 -16.32 3.19 -4.98
C LYS A 107 -14.94 2.58 -5.17
N ALA A 108 -14.62 1.56 -4.37
CA ALA A 108 -13.40 0.78 -4.52
C ALA A 108 -13.73 -0.59 -5.09
N CYS A 109 -12.83 -1.10 -5.95
CA CYS A 109 -12.89 -2.45 -6.46
C CYS A 109 -12.48 -3.44 -5.38
N ARG A 110 -13.27 -4.50 -5.23
CA ARG A 110 -12.97 -5.60 -4.32
C ARG A 110 -11.74 -6.36 -4.81
N PHE A 111 -10.82 -6.65 -3.90
CA PHE A 111 -9.73 -7.59 -4.12
C PHE A 111 -10.04 -8.90 -3.40
N ASN A 112 -10.14 -10.00 -4.14
CA ASN A 112 -10.42 -11.32 -3.55
C ASN A 112 -9.12 -12.00 -3.14
N LEU A 113 -9.05 -12.49 -1.91
CA LEU A 113 -7.87 -13.23 -1.42
C LEU A 113 -7.53 -14.47 -2.27
N SER A 114 -8.52 -15.05 -2.96
CA SER A 114 -8.31 -16.17 -3.87
C SER A 114 -7.38 -15.85 -5.05
N GLU A 115 -7.25 -14.58 -5.45
CA GLU A 115 -6.33 -14.15 -6.53
C GLU A 115 -4.86 -14.42 -6.18
N LEU A 116 -4.54 -14.51 -4.88
CA LEU A 116 -3.20 -14.85 -4.40
C LEU A 116 -2.92 -16.37 -4.43
N GLY A 117 -3.86 -17.19 -4.92
CA GLY A 117 -3.70 -18.63 -5.07
C GLY A 117 -3.24 -19.31 -3.77
N GLN A 118 -2.13 -20.04 -3.86
CA GLN A 118 -1.53 -20.76 -2.72
C GLN A 118 -1.01 -19.82 -1.62
N CYS A 119 -0.72 -18.56 -1.95
CA CYS A 119 -0.24 -17.54 -1.03
C CYS A 119 -1.37 -16.78 -0.31
N SER A 120 -2.64 -17.16 -0.54
CA SER A 120 -3.80 -16.54 0.11
C SER A 120 -3.90 -16.83 1.61
N GLY A 121 -3.22 -17.87 2.11
CA GLY A 121 -3.33 -18.32 3.49
C GLY A 121 -4.59 -19.14 3.80
N LYS A 122 -5.46 -19.39 2.80
CA LYS A 122 -6.69 -20.19 2.96
C LYS A 122 -6.39 -21.68 3.05
N GLU A 123 -5.58 -22.19 2.12
CA GLU A 123 -5.16 -23.60 2.09
C GLU A 123 -3.91 -23.86 2.94
N ASP A 124 -2.90 -22.99 2.82
CA ASP A 124 -1.64 -23.08 3.56
C ASP A 124 -1.47 -21.90 4.53
N LYS A 125 -1.73 -22.14 5.81
CA LYS A 125 -1.58 -21.13 6.88
C LYS A 125 -0.13 -20.71 7.14
N THR A 126 0.83 -21.43 6.58
CA THR A 126 2.28 -21.13 6.67
C THR A 126 2.80 -20.42 5.43
N PHE A 127 1.96 -20.10 4.44
CA PHE A 127 2.35 -19.36 3.25
C PHE A 127 3.59 -19.96 2.54
N GLY A 128 3.67 -21.29 2.45
CA GLY A 128 4.77 -22.02 1.82
C GLY A 128 6.09 -22.09 2.61
N TYR A 129 6.21 -21.39 3.75
CA TYR A 129 7.44 -21.40 4.57
C TYR A 129 7.79 -22.81 5.08
N SER A 130 6.79 -23.59 5.52
CA SER A 130 6.99 -24.98 5.96
C SER A 130 7.46 -25.92 4.85
N LYS A 131 7.18 -25.57 3.58
CA LYS A 131 7.57 -26.34 2.40
C LYS A 131 8.91 -25.89 1.82
N GLY A 132 9.45 -24.77 2.27
CA GLY A 132 10.67 -24.15 1.70
C GLY A 132 10.41 -23.36 0.42
N THR A 133 9.15 -23.03 0.14
CA THR A 133 8.72 -22.21 -1.01
C THR A 133 7.95 -21.00 -0.48
N PRO A 134 8.63 -20.06 0.20
CA PRO A 134 7.97 -18.98 0.94
C PRO A 134 7.27 -18.00 0.00
N CYS A 135 6.07 -17.57 0.37
CA CYS A 135 5.35 -16.52 -0.33
C CYS A 135 5.83 -15.13 0.11
N VAL A 136 6.04 -14.25 -0.86
CA VAL A 136 6.30 -12.82 -0.63
C VAL A 136 5.22 -12.03 -1.35
N LEU A 137 4.52 -11.17 -0.60
CA LEU A 137 3.50 -10.29 -1.15
C LEU A 137 4.15 -8.99 -1.61
N VAL A 138 3.95 -8.62 -2.87
CA VAL A 138 4.41 -7.36 -3.42
C VAL A 138 3.24 -6.38 -3.47
N LYS A 139 3.46 -5.17 -2.99
CA LYS A 139 2.48 -4.09 -2.92
C LYS A 139 3.02 -2.85 -3.61
N MET A 140 2.19 -2.26 -4.46
CA MET A 140 2.47 -0.98 -5.10
C MET A 140 1.90 0.19 -4.30
N ASN A 141 2.66 1.28 -4.20
CA ASN A 141 2.21 2.51 -3.57
C ASN A 141 1.13 3.20 -4.41
N ARG A 142 0.03 3.59 -3.77
CA ARG A 142 -1.08 4.28 -4.42
C ARG A 142 -0.74 5.75 -4.64
N ILE A 143 -0.88 6.23 -5.88
CA ILE A 143 -0.74 7.64 -6.26
C ILE A 143 -2.10 8.13 -6.79
N ILE A 144 -2.56 9.28 -6.30
CA ILE A 144 -3.86 9.82 -6.69
C ILE A 144 -3.83 10.21 -8.17
N GLY A 145 -4.77 9.68 -8.95
CA GLY A 145 -4.91 9.95 -10.38
C GLY A 145 -3.94 9.18 -11.29
N LEU A 146 -3.11 8.29 -10.74
CA LEU A 146 -2.20 7.48 -11.55
C LEU A 146 -2.99 6.54 -12.46
N LYS A 147 -2.69 6.60 -13.76
CA LYS A 147 -3.13 5.63 -14.76
C LYS A 147 -1.89 5.02 -15.41
N PRO A 148 -1.73 3.70 -15.37
CA PRO A 148 -0.58 3.05 -16.00
C PRO A 148 -0.67 3.18 -17.52
N GLU A 149 0.49 3.20 -18.17
CA GLU A 149 0.61 3.03 -19.62
C GLU A 149 0.72 1.53 -19.92
N GLY A 150 -0.23 0.98 -20.68
CA GLY A 150 -0.30 -0.45 -20.94
C GLY A 150 -0.73 -1.27 -19.72
N GLU A 151 -0.29 -2.54 -19.67
CA GLU A 151 -0.66 -3.48 -18.61
C GLU A 151 0.48 -3.60 -17.57
N PRO A 152 0.28 -3.07 -16.35
CA PRO A 152 1.32 -3.13 -15.33
C PRO A 152 1.45 -4.56 -14.79
N HIS A 153 2.69 -5.06 -14.71
CA HIS A 153 3.01 -6.37 -14.17
C HIS A 153 4.26 -6.31 -13.29
N ILE A 154 4.35 -7.23 -12.35
CA ILE A 154 5.48 -7.40 -11.44
C ILE A 154 6.38 -8.50 -12.00
N HIS A 155 7.64 -8.14 -12.27
CA HIS A 155 8.65 -9.08 -12.71
C HIS A 155 9.80 -9.14 -11.71
N CYS A 156 10.00 -10.32 -11.12
CA CYS A 156 11.11 -10.64 -10.23
C CYS A 156 12.14 -11.47 -10.99
N THR A 157 13.40 -11.05 -10.96
CA THR A 157 14.53 -11.77 -11.56
C THR A 157 15.57 -12.07 -10.50
N SER A 158 16.16 -13.26 -10.57
CA SER A 158 17.35 -13.57 -9.76
C SER A 158 18.53 -12.73 -10.21
N LYS A 159 19.40 -12.35 -9.27
CA LYS A 159 20.67 -11.69 -9.57
C LYS A 159 21.62 -12.61 -10.36
N GLU A 160 21.53 -13.91 -10.11
CA GLU A 160 22.25 -14.96 -10.83
C GLU A 160 21.24 -15.79 -11.62
N GLU A 161 21.37 -15.81 -12.95
CA GLU A 161 20.42 -16.46 -13.85
C GLU A 161 20.31 -17.97 -13.57
N GLY A 162 19.07 -18.49 -13.56
CA GLY A 162 18.80 -19.94 -13.51
C GLY A 162 18.76 -20.59 -12.13
N MET A 163 18.94 -19.85 -11.03
CA MET A 163 18.95 -20.44 -9.68
C MET A 163 17.58 -20.59 -9.00
N VAL A 164 16.56 -19.83 -9.42
CA VAL A 164 15.27 -19.76 -8.70
C VAL A 164 14.12 -19.73 -9.69
N GLU A 165 13.14 -20.59 -9.46
CA GLU A 165 11.83 -20.56 -10.13
C GLU A 165 10.87 -19.69 -9.31
N ILE A 166 10.32 -18.65 -9.92
CA ILE A 166 9.40 -17.71 -9.27
C ILE A 166 8.01 -17.88 -9.86
N ASN A 167 7.05 -18.24 -9.01
CA ASN A 167 5.65 -18.36 -9.36
C ASN A 167 4.87 -17.11 -8.92
N TYR A 168 4.09 -16.54 -9.83
CA TYR A 168 3.30 -15.33 -9.58
C TYR A 168 1.82 -15.67 -9.39
N PHE A 169 1.19 -14.96 -8.46
CA PHE A 169 -0.25 -15.00 -8.24
C PHE A 169 -0.77 -13.56 -8.11
N PRO A 170 -1.63 -13.08 -9.02
CA PRO A 170 -2.17 -13.74 -10.21
C PRO A 170 -1.07 -14.06 -11.27
N PRO A 171 -1.38 -14.88 -12.30
CA PRO A 171 -0.42 -15.23 -13.35
C PRO A 171 0.25 -14.00 -13.97
N GLU A 172 1.51 -14.16 -14.36
CA GLU A 172 2.37 -13.09 -14.92
C GLU A 172 2.60 -11.88 -13.99
N GLY A 173 2.12 -11.93 -12.74
CA GLY A 173 2.27 -10.83 -11.79
C GLY A 173 1.47 -9.59 -12.17
N LEU A 174 0.39 -9.76 -12.94
CA LEU A 174 -0.44 -8.67 -13.46
C LEU A 174 -1.13 -7.90 -12.33
N ILE A 175 -1.16 -6.57 -12.48
CA ILE A 175 -1.97 -5.67 -11.66
C ILE A 175 -3.11 -5.18 -12.55
N ASP A 176 -4.33 -5.65 -12.28
CA ASP A 176 -5.47 -5.33 -13.13
C ASP A 176 -5.76 -3.81 -13.18
N LEU A 177 -6.04 -3.32 -14.38
CA LEU A 177 -6.34 -1.91 -14.65
C LEU A 177 -7.57 -1.40 -13.88
N MET A 178 -8.47 -2.29 -13.45
CA MET A 178 -9.65 -1.93 -12.67
C MET A 178 -9.32 -1.30 -11.32
N TYR A 179 -8.12 -1.53 -10.78
CA TYR A 179 -7.70 -0.91 -9.53
C TYR A 179 -7.24 0.55 -9.70
N PHE A 180 -7.21 1.07 -10.94
CA PHE A 180 -6.77 2.42 -11.26
C PHE A 180 -7.91 3.28 -11.83
N PRO A 181 -7.90 4.61 -11.60
CA PRO A 181 -6.97 5.35 -10.75
C PRO A 181 -7.39 5.36 -9.28
N TYR A 182 -6.44 5.59 -8.38
CA TYR A 182 -6.76 5.86 -6.97
C TYR A 182 -7.26 7.31 -6.82
N TYR A 183 -8.37 7.51 -6.13
CA TYR A 183 -8.98 8.84 -5.97
C TYR A 183 -8.63 9.55 -4.65
N GLY A 184 -7.95 8.87 -3.71
CA GLY A 184 -7.63 9.45 -2.41
C GLY A 184 -8.56 8.95 -1.31
N LYS A 185 -8.10 9.01 -0.06
CA LYS A 185 -8.79 8.35 1.07
C LYS A 185 -10.08 9.08 1.47
N SER A 186 -10.15 10.40 1.33
CA SER A 186 -11.30 11.20 1.75
C SER A 186 -12.53 11.03 0.85
N LEU A 187 -12.33 10.58 -0.39
CA LEU A 187 -13.39 10.40 -1.39
C LEU A 187 -14.01 8.99 -1.38
N HIS A 188 -13.53 8.10 -0.51
CA HIS A 188 -13.98 6.71 -0.36
C HIS A 188 -14.74 6.48 0.95
#